data_AF-A0A959CMP7-F1
#
_entry.id   AF-A0A959CMP7-F1
#
_cell.length_a   1.000
_cell.length_b   1.000
_cell.length_c   1.000
_cell.angle_alpha   90.00
_cell.angle_beta   90.00
_cell.angle_gamma   90.00
#
_symmetry.space_group_name_H-M   'P 1'
#
loop_
_entity.id
_entity.type
_entity.pdbx_description
1 polymer ?
#
loop_
_entity_poly.entity_id
_entity_poly.type
_entity_poly.pdbx_seq_one_letter_code
_entity_poly.pdbx_strand_id
1 'polypeptide(L)'
;AGGWLDNLGYPFCRGRIFAVTERDSGQYESTQEVFWATGAAFFIRSQLFHGLGGFDPDYFAHSEEIDLCWRIKRAGYKVMARPRSVVYHVGGGTLSYNTPQKAYLNFRNSLFNLLKNEEARRLWWLIPLRLLLDGLAGCLFLSQGKFAHIRSILRAHRSFYAQFRKMLGKRRQGRELIQKVSISTVPNMAGRYPGSIVWSYYARGKRYFRNL
;
A
#
# COMPACT_ATOMS: atom_id res chain seq x y z
N ALA A 1 -1.13 -1.23 13.66
CA ALA A 1 0.19 -1.83 13.39
C ALA A 1 0.61 -1.72 11.93
N GLY A 2 -0.20 -2.19 10.97
CA GLY A 2 0.17 -2.25 9.55
C GLY A 2 -0.47 -3.46 8.89
N GLY A 3 0.17 -4.02 7.86
CA GLY A 3 -0.28 -5.31 7.32
C GLY A 3 0.43 -5.82 6.09
N TRP A 4 -0.33 -6.43 5.21
CA TRP A 4 0.11 -7.21 4.07
C TRP A 4 -0.10 -6.44 2.78
N LEU A 5 0.59 -6.89 1.74
CA LEU A 5 0.38 -6.44 0.37
C LEU A 5 0.02 -7.65 -0.48
N ASP A 6 -1.10 -7.59 -1.19
CA ASP A 6 -1.51 -8.68 -2.07
C ASP A 6 -0.70 -8.73 -3.38
N ASN A 7 -0.95 -9.77 -4.18
CA ASN A 7 -0.22 -9.96 -5.43
C ASN A 7 -0.58 -8.93 -6.51
N LEU A 8 -1.66 -8.17 -6.33
CA LEU A 8 -2.06 -7.07 -7.20
C LEU A 8 -1.63 -5.70 -6.67
N GLY A 9 -0.92 -5.65 -5.52
CA GLY A 9 -0.48 -4.42 -4.88
C GLY A 9 -1.55 -3.69 -4.07
N TYR A 10 -2.63 -4.36 -3.66
CA TYR A 10 -3.57 -3.84 -2.67
C TYR A 10 -3.04 -4.06 -1.25
N PRO A 11 -2.81 -3.00 -0.47
CA PRO A 11 -2.46 -3.13 0.93
C PRO A 11 -3.71 -3.43 1.77
N PHE A 12 -3.57 -4.29 2.77
CA PHE A 12 -4.63 -4.57 3.74
C PHE A 12 -4.03 -4.80 5.12
N CYS A 13 -4.83 -4.59 6.17
CA CYS A 13 -4.36 -4.63 7.55
C CYS A 13 -4.43 -6.04 8.13
N ARG A 14 -3.53 -6.34 9.09
CA ARG A 14 -3.76 -7.43 10.04
C ARG A 14 -5.00 -7.08 10.87
N GLY A 15 -6.02 -7.93 10.87
CA GLY A 15 -7.25 -7.69 11.64
C GLY A 15 -8.25 -6.70 11.05
N ARG A 16 -8.02 -6.19 9.84
CA ARG A 16 -9.06 -5.45 9.10
C ARG A 16 -8.95 -5.67 7.60
N ILE A 17 -10.01 -6.23 7.01
CA ILE A 17 -10.16 -6.46 5.58
C ILE A 17 -11.38 -5.70 5.09
N PHE A 18 -11.16 -4.70 4.24
CA PHE A 18 -12.20 -3.77 3.77
C PHE A 18 -13.06 -3.21 4.91
N ALA A 19 -14.33 -3.61 4.96
CA ALA A 19 -15.32 -3.15 5.94
C ALA A 19 -15.35 -3.98 7.23
N VAL A 20 -14.68 -5.14 7.26
CA VAL A 20 -14.70 -6.04 8.42
C VAL A 20 -13.45 -5.84 9.25
N THR A 21 -13.67 -5.49 10.52
CA THR A 21 -12.61 -5.39 11.53
C THR A 21 -12.81 -6.52 12.53
N GLU A 22 -11.73 -7.25 12.82
CA GLU A 22 -11.78 -8.32 13.81
C GLU A 22 -11.81 -7.75 15.21
N ARG A 23 -12.58 -8.39 16.10
CA ARG A 23 -12.46 -8.15 17.54
C ARG A 23 -11.12 -8.71 18.01
N ASP A 24 -10.36 -7.90 18.72
CA ASP A 24 -9.16 -8.36 19.39
C ASP A 24 -9.54 -9.12 20.67
N SER A 25 -9.15 -10.40 20.71
CA SER A 25 -9.28 -11.31 21.85
C SER A 25 -7.90 -11.90 22.22
N GLY A 26 -6.82 -11.18 21.92
CA GLY A 26 -5.43 -11.59 22.19
C GLY A 26 -4.71 -12.27 21.01
N GLN A 27 -5.36 -12.40 19.84
CA GLN A 27 -4.76 -13.04 18.66
C GLN A 27 -3.65 -12.20 17.99
N TYR A 28 -3.46 -10.97 18.46
CA TYR A 28 -2.50 -10.01 17.92
C TYR A 28 -1.30 -9.71 18.83
N GLU A 29 -1.11 -10.45 19.93
CA GLU A 29 -0.06 -10.17 20.93
C GLU A 29 1.37 -10.54 20.51
N SER A 30 1.52 -11.38 19.49
CA SER A 30 2.83 -11.79 18.98
C SER A 30 3.48 -10.74 18.10
N THR A 31 4.79 -10.50 18.34
CA THR A 31 5.63 -9.75 17.40
C THR A 31 5.61 -10.47 16.05
N GLN A 32 5.28 -9.76 14.99
CA GLN A 32 5.11 -10.34 13.67
C GLN A 32 5.75 -9.44 12.63
N GLU A 33 6.46 -10.06 11.69
CA GLU A 33 6.91 -9.38 10.50
C GLU A 33 5.72 -9.11 9.56
N VAL A 34 5.58 -7.86 9.14
CA VAL A 34 4.53 -7.36 8.23
C VAL A 34 5.16 -6.79 6.97
N PHE A 35 4.38 -6.54 5.91
CA PHE A 35 4.89 -5.91 4.70
C PHE A 35 5.10 -4.41 4.88
N TRP A 36 4.11 -3.76 5.49
CA TRP A 36 4.12 -2.32 5.75
C TRP A 36 3.60 -2.04 7.17
N ALA A 37 4.13 -1.00 7.80
CA ALA A 37 3.67 -0.49 9.09
C ALA A 37 2.87 0.81 8.88
N THR A 38 1.94 1.11 9.79
CA THR A 38 1.16 2.36 9.73
C THR A 38 2.04 3.57 10.01
N GLY A 39 1.84 4.66 9.27
CA GLY A 39 2.55 5.92 9.52
C GLY A 39 2.20 6.58 10.86
N ALA A 40 1.09 6.20 11.51
CA ALA A 40 0.64 6.77 12.78
C ALA A 40 1.59 6.48 13.97
N ALA A 41 2.31 5.37 13.92
CA ALA A 41 3.29 4.99 14.94
C ALA A 41 4.39 4.16 14.28
N PHE A 42 5.47 4.84 13.87
CA PHE A 42 6.53 4.28 13.05
C PHE A 42 7.90 4.63 13.63
N PHE A 43 8.79 3.65 13.74
CA PHE A 43 10.17 3.85 14.18
C PHE A 43 11.14 3.19 13.21
N ILE A 44 12.17 3.93 12.81
CA ILE A 44 13.14 3.50 11.81
C ILE A 44 14.53 4.05 12.18
N ARG A 45 15.57 3.29 11.84
CA ARG A 45 16.95 3.76 11.96
C ARG A 45 17.14 4.99 11.07
N SER A 46 17.62 6.10 11.64
CA SER A 46 17.84 7.36 10.91
C SER A 46 18.68 7.16 9.64
N GLN A 47 19.80 6.44 9.73
CA GLN A 47 20.65 6.14 8.58
C GLN A 47 19.90 5.40 7.46
N LEU A 48 19.02 4.45 7.80
CA LEU A 48 18.23 3.72 6.81
C LEU A 48 17.16 4.62 6.18
N PHE A 49 16.49 5.47 6.98
CA PHE A 49 15.50 6.42 6.48
C PHE A 49 16.11 7.38 5.47
N HIS A 50 17.22 8.03 5.83
CA HIS A 50 17.92 8.97 4.96
C HIS A 50 18.58 8.28 3.78
N GLY A 51 19.19 7.10 3.99
CA GLY A 51 19.81 6.30 2.92
C GLY A 51 18.83 5.83 1.86
N LEU A 52 17.55 5.65 2.20
CA LEU A 52 16.49 5.35 1.25
C LEU A 52 15.84 6.60 0.64
N GLY A 53 16.18 7.81 1.08
CA GLY A 53 15.59 9.07 0.59
C GLY A 53 14.28 9.46 1.28
N GLY A 54 13.98 8.90 2.46
CA GLY A 54 12.83 9.29 3.28
C GLY A 54 11.46 9.03 2.64
N PHE A 55 10.45 9.81 3.06
CA PHE A 55 9.12 9.81 2.44
C PHE A 55 9.12 10.56 1.11
N ASP A 56 8.27 10.11 0.19
CA ASP A 56 8.10 10.77 -1.10
C ASP A 56 6.98 11.83 -1.03
N PRO A 57 7.31 13.14 -1.17
CA PRO A 57 6.31 14.21 -1.06
C PRO A 57 5.25 14.20 -2.17
N ASP A 58 5.47 13.53 -3.30
CA ASP A 58 4.48 13.46 -4.39
C ASP A 58 3.22 12.67 -4.02
N TYR A 59 3.30 11.86 -2.96
CA TYR A 59 2.14 11.16 -2.40
C TYR A 59 1.17 12.12 -1.72
N PHE A 60 1.69 13.21 -1.13
CA PHE A 60 1.02 14.17 -0.25
C PHE A 60 0.44 13.53 1.02
N ALA A 61 -0.48 12.58 0.87
CA ALA A 61 -1.05 11.78 1.95
C ALA A 61 -1.48 10.41 1.42
N HIS A 62 -1.47 9.42 2.32
CA HIS A 62 -1.77 8.02 2.08
C HIS A 62 -0.73 7.29 1.20
N SER A 63 -0.23 6.17 1.73
CA SER A 63 0.66 5.23 1.04
C SER A 63 2.13 5.64 0.95
N GLU A 64 2.50 6.83 1.43
CA GLU A 64 3.91 7.24 1.56
C GLU A 64 4.69 6.28 2.48
N GLU A 65 4.03 5.78 3.53
CA GLU A 65 4.62 4.81 4.45
C GLU A 65 4.74 3.43 3.80
N ILE A 66 3.80 3.08 2.93
CA ILE A 66 3.80 1.81 2.20
C ILE A 66 4.92 1.80 1.16
N ASP A 67 5.11 2.90 0.43
CA ASP A 67 6.24 3.08 -0.48
C ASP A 67 7.59 2.91 0.24
N LEU A 68 7.77 3.59 1.38
CA LEU A 68 8.98 3.47 2.17
C LEU A 68 9.20 2.04 2.68
N CYS A 69 8.17 1.41 3.25
CA CYS A 69 8.24 0.02 3.71
C CYS A 69 8.59 -0.95 2.57
N TRP A 70 8.05 -0.72 1.37
CA TRP A 70 8.38 -1.54 0.20
C TRP A 70 9.85 -1.37 -0.19
N ARG A 71 10.39 -0.14 -0.19
CA ARG A 71 11.83 0.09 -0.41
C ARG A 71 12.70 -0.58 0.66
N ILE A 72 12.31 -0.51 1.93
CA ILE A 72 12.98 -1.21 3.05
C ILE A 72 13.03 -2.72 2.80
N LYS A 73 11.89 -3.32 2.43
CA LYS A 73 11.77 -4.75 2.10
C LYS A 73 12.64 -5.13 0.90
N ARG A 74 12.68 -4.28 -0.14
CA ARG A 74 13.56 -4.47 -1.31
C ARG A 74 15.05 -4.41 -0.98
N ALA A 75 15.43 -3.67 0.06
CA ALA A 75 16.79 -3.64 0.59
C ALA A 75 17.12 -4.83 1.53
N GLY A 76 16.20 -5.78 1.70
CA GLY A 76 16.40 -7.00 2.49
C GLY A 76 16.03 -6.87 3.98
N TYR A 77 15.64 -5.68 4.44
CA TYR A 77 15.30 -5.45 5.84
C TYR A 77 13.90 -5.97 6.20
N LYS A 78 13.69 -6.15 7.51
CA LYS A 78 12.40 -6.52 8.09
C LYS A 78 11.59 -5.28 8.46
N VAL A 79 10.27 -5.41 8.39
CA VAL A 79 9.31 -4.43 8.96
C VAL A 79 8.49 -5.17 10.00
N MET A 80 8.59 -4.77 11.26
CA MET A 80 8.05 -5.53 12.40
C MET A 80 6.90 -4.78 13.06
N ALA A 81 5.83 -5.50 13.41
CA ALA A 81 4.80 -5.03 14.32
C ALA A 81 5.13 -5.49 15.74
N ARG A 82 5.19 -4.56 16.71
CA ARG A 82 5.38 -4.84 18.15
C ARG A 82 4.10 -4.52 18.94
N PRO A 83 3.27 -5.52 19.28
CA PRO A 83 1.99 -5.30 19.96
C PRO A 83 2.07 -4.60 21.32
N ARG A 84 3.11 -4.87 22.12
CA ARG A 84 3.40 -4.19 23.39
C ARG A 84 3.69 -2.68 23.27
N SER A 85 3.91 -2.14 22.07
CA SER A 85 4.13 -0.71 21.84
C SER A 85 2.84 -0.07 21.36
N VAL A 86 2.01 0.40 22.30
CA VAL A 86 0.65 0.87 22.01
C VAL A 86 0.63 2.40 21.85
N VAL A 87 0.04 2.87 20.75
CA VAL A 87 -0.24 4.29 20.48
C VAL A 87 -1.68 4.41 20.02
N TYR A 88 -2.45 5.28 20.67
CA TYR A 88 -3.83 5.60 20.26
C TYR A 88 -3.82 6.70 19.21
N HIS A 89 -4.51 6.46 18.09
CA HIS A 89 -4.53 7.38 16.96
C HIS A 89 -5.97 7.61 16.50
N VAL A 90 -6.38 8.87 16.48
CA VAL A 90 -7.69 9.28 15.95
C VAL A 90 -7.65 9.25 14.43
N GLY A 91 -8.34 8.27 13.84
CA GLY A 91 -8.39 8.12 12.39
C GLY A 91 -9.22 9.20 11.70
N GLY A 92 -8.81 9.60 10.49
CA GLY A 92 -9.57 10.54 9.66
C GLY A 92 -9.27 12.02 9.86
N GLY A 93 -8.27 12.37 10.68
CA GLY A 93 -7.91 13.78 10.93
C GLY A 93 -7.50 14.58 9.69
N THR A 94 -6.73 13.99 8.77
CA THR A 94 -6.34 14.65 7.51
C THR A 94 -7.44 14.57 6.44
N LEU A 95 -8.07 13.40 6.30
CA LEU A 95 -9.12 13.15 5.31
C LEU A 95 -10.15 12.15 5.84
N SER A 96 -11.41 12.58 5.87
CA SER A 96 -12.56 11.74 6.22
C SER A 96 -12.64 10.48 5.33
N TYR A 97 -13.18 9.41 5.91
CA TYR A 97 -13.08 8.06 5.35
C TYR A 97 -13.73 7.86 3.96
N ASN A 98 -14.74 8.65 3.60
CA ASN A 98 -15.50 8.48 2.36
C ASN A 98 -15.53 9.76 1.49
N THR A 99 -14.38 10.38 1.27
CA THR A 99 -14.27 11.58 0.44
C THR A 99 -13.79 11.26 -0.98
N PRO A 100 -14.28 11.98 -2.01
CA PRO A 100 -13.74 11.88 -3.37
C PRO A 100 -12.24 12.17 -3.43
N GLN A 101 -11.73 13.10 -2.60
CA GLN A 101 -10.31 13.43 -2.56
C GLN A 101 -9.47 12.25 -2.05
N LYS A 102 -9.94 11.53 -1.03
CA LYS A 102 -9.28 10.30 -0.55
C LYS A 102 -9.30 9.19 -1.59
N ALA A 103 -10.43 9.01 -2.29
CA ALA A 103 -10.50 8.09 -3.41
C ALA A 103 -9.45 8.42 -4.49
N TYR A 104 -9.37 9.68 -4.90
CA TYR A 104 -8.36 10.15 -5.88
C TYR A 104 -6.93 9.80 -5.43
N LEU A 105 -6.56 10.12 -4.18
CA LEU A 105 -5.23 9.82 -3.66
C LEU A 105 -4.97 8.31 -3.60
N ASN A 106 -5.93 7.50 -3.14
CA ASN A 106 -5.77 6.05 -3.05
C ASN A 106 -5.53 5.41 -4.42
N PHE A 107 -6.35 5.74 -5.42
CA PHE A 107 -6.19 5.19 -6.77
C PHE A 107 -4.85 5.62 -7.40
N ARG A 108 -4.51 6.92 -7.31
CA ARG A 108 -3.26 7.45 -7.87
C ARG A 108 -2.03 6.85 -7.17
N ASN A 109 -2.00 6.92 -5.83
CA ASN A 109 -0.84 6.52 -5.04
C ASN A 109 -0.64 4.99 -5.07
N SER A 110 -1.72 4.20 -5.22
CA SER A 110 -1.60 2.76 -5.45
C SER A 110 -0.88 2.44 -6.77
N LEU A 111 -1.14 3.19 -7.84
CA LEU A 111 -0.42 3.03 -9.11
C LEU A 111 1.03 3.53 -9.03
N PHE A 112 1.29 4.61 -8.28
CA PHE A 112 2.66 5.06 -7.99
C PHE A 112 3.47 4.00 -7.24
N ASN A 113 2.90 3.36 -6.22
CA ASN A 113 3.55 2.28 -5.47
C ASN A 113 4.00 1.15 -6.39
N LEU A 114 3.11 0.69 -7.25
CA LEU A 114 3.40 -0.36 -8.23
C LEU A 114 4.55 0.07 -9.14
N LEU A 115 4.39 1.21 -9.83
CA LEU A 115 5.37 1.69 -10.80
C LEU A 115 6.76 1.89 -10.17
N LYS A 116 6.83 2.42 -8.94
CA LYS A 116 8.10 2.67 -8.25
C LYS A 116 8.78 1.41 -7.74
N ASN A 117 8.02 0.44 -7.21
CA ASN A 117 8.59 -0.63 -6.38
C ASN A 117 8.48 -2.04 -6.94
N GLU A 118 7.47 -2.33 -7.76
CA GLU A 118 7.26 -3.69 -8.28
C GLU A 118 8.35 -4.09 -9.28
N GLU A 119 8.56 -5.39 -9.50
CA GLU A 119 9.44 -5.90 -10.56
C GLU A 119 9.03 -5.43 -11.97
N ALA A 120 10.00 -5.05 -12.80
CA ALA A 120 9.73 -4.51 -14.14
C ALA A 120 8.96 -5.49 -15.03
N ARG A 121 9.29 -6.78 -14.94
CA ARG A 121 8.60 -7.85 -15.68
C ARG A 121 7.14 -8.03 -15.28
N ARG A 122 6.72 -7.53 -14.12
CA ARG A 122 5.33 -7.63 -13.68
C ARG A 122 4.49 -6.43 -14.10
N LEU A 123 5.12 -5.26 -14.26
CA LEU A 123 4.43 -4.01 -14.54
C LEU A 123 3.65 -4.02 -15.85
N TRP A 124 4.15 -4.70 -16.89
CA TRP A 124 3.52 -4.69 -18.21
C TRP A 124 2.11 -5.28 -18.21
N TRP A 125 1.83 -6.29 -17.39
CA TRP A 125 0.49 -6.85 -17.23
C TRP A 125 -0.25 -6.28 -16.01
N LEU A 126 0.49 -5.96 -14.93
CA LEU A 126 -0.13 -5.55 -13.68
C LEU A 126 -0.74 -4.14 -13.76
N ILE A 127 -0.08 -3.17 -14.41
CA ILE A 127 -0.62 -1.82 -14.53
C ILE A 127 -1.91 -1.82 -15.36
N PRO A 128 -1.98 -2.43 -16.57
CA PRO A 128 -3.25 -2.54 -17.31
C PRO A 128 -4.35 -3.23 -16.51
N LEU A 129 -4.04 -4.37 -15.86
CA LEU A 129 -5.00 -5.06 -15.01
C LEU A 129 -5.54 -4.17 -13.89
N ARG A 130 -4.67 -3.38 -13.24
CA ARG A 130 -5.06 -2.48 -12.17
C ARG A 130 -5.95 -1.33 -12.65
N LEU A 131 -5.70 -0.78 -13.82
CA LEU A 131 -6.56 0.23 -14.43
C LEU A 131 -7.95 -0.35 -14.75
N LEU A 132 -8.02 -1.61 -15.22
CA LEU A 132 -9.28 -2.31 -15.44
C LEU A 132 -10.04 -2.54 -14.14
N LEU A 133 -9.36 -2.98 -13.07
CA LEU A 133 -9.96 -3.17 -11.75
C LEU A 133 -10.46 -1.84 -11.14
N ASP A 134 -9.75 -0.74 -11.37
CA ASP A 134 -10.22 0.60 -11.00
C ASP A 134 -11.49 0.97 -11.78
N GLY A 135 -11.58 0.59 -13.06
CA GLY A 135 -12.80 0.72 -13.87
C GLY A 135 -13.99 -0.05 -13.31
N LEU A 136 -13.77 -1.31 -12.87
CA LEU A 136 -14.80 -2.10 -12.20
C LEU A 136 -15.26 -1.45 -10.88
N ALA A 137 -14.33 -0.87 -10.11
CA ALA A 137 -14.68 -0.08 -8.93
C ALA A 137 -15.50 1.16 -9.31
N GLY A 138 -15.21 1.79 -10.46
CA GLY A 138 -16.01 2.86 -11.05
C GLY A 138 -17.45 2.44 -11.35
N CYS A 139 -17.66 1.26 -11.95
CA CYS A 139 -19.00 0.70 -12.18
C CYS A 139 -19.76 0.46 -10.87
N LEU A 140 -19.09 0.00 -9.81
CA LEU A 140 -19.68 -0.16 -8.49
C LEU A 140 -20.05 1.20 -7.86
N PHE A 141 -19.25 2.25 -8.07
CA PHE A 141 -19.62 3.59 -7.63
C PHE A 141 -20.78 4.17 -8.44
N LEU A 142 -20.88 3.83 -9.73
CA LEU A 142 -21.99 4.23 -10.58
C LEU A 142 -23.31 3.63 -10.09
N SER A 143 -23.33 2.33 -9.75
CA SER A 143 -24.54 1.69 -9.19
C SER A 143 -24.96 2.25 -7.82
N GLN A 144 -24.05 2.94 -7.12
CA GLN A 144 -24.32 3.65 -5.85
C GLN A 144 -24.63 5.14 -6.03
N GLY A 145 -24.69 5.66 -7.26
CA GLY A 145 -24.88 7.10 -7.54
C GLY A 145 -23.70 7.99 -7.15
N LYS A 146 -22.50 7.44 -6.91
CA LYS A 146 -21.31 8.15 -6.44
C LYS A 146 -20.47 8.75 -7.58
N PHE A 147 -21.07 9.63 -8.37
CA PHE A 147 -20.40 10.25 -9.53
C PHE A 147 -19.11 11.01 -9.19
N ALA A 148 -19.04 11.61 -8.00
CA ALA A 148 -17.83 12.29 -7.54
C ALA A 148 -16.64 11.33 -7.40
N HIS A 149 -16.86 10.09 -6.93
CA HIS A 149 -15.81 9.07 -6.82
C HIS A 149 -15.35 8.55 -8.19
N ILE A 150 -16.26 8.48 -9.17
CA ILE A 150 -15.90 8.14 -10.56
C ILE A 150 -14.97 9.21 -11.14
N ARG A 151 -15.32 10.51 -10.97
CA ARG A 151 -14.44 11.62 -11.37
C ARG A 151 -13.07 11.55 -10.69
N SER A 152 -13.01 11.10 -9.44
CA SER A 152 -11.75 10.88 -8.74
C SER A 152 -10.89 9.78 -9.35
N ILE A 153 -11.48 8.69 -9.86
CA ILE A 153 -10.75 7.62 -10.57
C ILE A 153 -10.15 8.18 -11.87
N LEU A 154 -10.96 8.86 -12.68
CA LEU A 154 -10.50 9.45 -13.95
C LEU A 154 -9.38 10.48 -13.71
N ARG A 155 -9.55 11.33 -12.69
CA ARG A 155 -8.52 12.30 -12.27
C ARG A 155 -7.24 11.59 -11.81
N ALA A 156 -7.35 10.48 -11.09
CA ALA A 156 -6.22 9.69 -10.62
C ALA A 156 -5.43 9.11 -11.80
N HIS A 157 -6.11 8.52 -12.78
CA HIS A 157 -5.49 7.99 -13.99
C HIS A 157 -4.82 9.10 -14.81
N ARG A 158 -5.51 10.23 -15.04
CA ARG A 158 -4.91 11.39 -15.73
C ARG A 158 -3.64 11.87 -15.03
N SER A 159 -3.67 11.98 -13.69
CA SER A 159 -2.50 12.36 -12.90
C SER A 159 -1.39 11.31 -12.97
N PHE A 160 -1.73 10.03 -12.98
CA PHE A 160 -0.77 8.95 -13.11
C PHE A 160 0.00 9.05 -14.43
N TYR A 161 -0.72 9.21 -15.55
CA TYR A 161 -0.11 9.37 -16.86
C TYR A 161 0.71 10.66 -16.98
N ALA A 162 0.19 11.78 -16.48
CA ALA A 162 0.91 13.06 -16.49
C ALA A 162 2.25 12.98 -15.73
N GLN A 163 2.29 12.21 -14.64
CA GLN A 163 3.49 12.05 -13.80
C GLN A 163 4.29 10.78 -14.10
N PHE A 164 3.93 10.02 -15.13
CA PHE A 164 4.50 8.70 -15.41
C PHE A 164 6.02 8.74 -15.58
N ARG A 165 6.53 9.68 -16.38
CA ARG A 165 7.97 9.87 -16.60
C ARG A 165 8.70 10.25 -15.32
N LYS A 166 8.11 11.12 -14.49
CA LYS A 166 8.64 11.50 -13.18
C LYS A 166 8.77 10.27 -12.26
N MET A 167 7.73 9.45 -12.20
CA MET A 167 7.73 8.22 -11.39
C MET A 167 8.70 7.16 -11.91
N LEU A 168 8.92 7.06 -13.22
CA LEU A 168 9.99 6.24 -13.78
C LEU A 168 11.39 6.74 -13.38
N GLY A 169 11.60 8.05 -13.32
CA GLY A 169 12.81 8.64 -12.76
C GLY A 169 13.02 8.24 -11.30
N LYS A 170 11.97 8.37 -10.47
CA LYS A 170 12.01 7.95 -9.06
C LYS A 170 12.22 6.45 -8.87
N ARG A 171 11.70 5.62 -9.79
CA ARG A 171 11.98 4.17 -9.79
C ARG A 171 13.48 3.90 -9.98
N ARG A 172 14.15 4.61 -10.89
CA ARG A 172 15.59 4.47 -11.14
C ARG A 172 16.40 4.93 -9.92
N GLN A 173 16.14 6.15 -9.45
CA GLN A 173 16.77 6.68 -8.24
C GLN A 173 16.56 5.77 -7.02
N GLY A 174 15.33 5.27 -6.82
CA GLY A 174 15.02 4.35 -5.72
C GLY A 174 15.79 3.03 -5.80
N ARG A 175 16.05 2.50 -7.00
CA ARG A 175 16.90 1.31 -7.17
C ARG A 175 18.34 1.57 -6.75
N GLU A 176 18.90 2.71 -7.13
CA GLU A 176 20.26 3.10 -6.75
C GLU A 176 20.39 3.27 -5.22
N LEU A 177 19.42 3.94 -4.59
CA LEU A 177 19.39 4.11 -3.13
C LEU A 177 19.25 2.77 -2.40
N ILE A 178 18.35 1.89 -2.87
CA ILE A 178 18.20 0.54 -2.32
C ILE A 178 19.52 -0.23 -2.41
N GLN A 179 20.19 -0.20 -3.56
CA GLN A 179 21.43 -0.93 -3.77
C GLN A 179 22.53 -0.49 -2.80
N LYS A 180 22.63 0.82 -2.50
CA LYS A 180 23.63 1.37 -1.56
C LYS A 180 23.46 0.91 -0.12
N VAL A 181 22.23 0.62 0.31
CA VAL A 181 21.91 0.26 1.71
C VAL A 181 21.51 -1.19 1.89
N SER A 182 21.47 -1.97 0.80
CA SER A 182 20.95 -3.33 0.80
C SER A 182 21.79 -4.25 1.67
N ILE A 183 21.13 -5.07 2.49
CA ILE A 183 21.78 -6.11 3.32
C ILE A 183 21.62 -7.51 2.71
N SER A 184 20.92 -7.61 1.58
CA SER A 184 20.63 -8.86 0.87
C SER A 184 20.57 -8.59 -0.63
N THR A 185 20.92 -9.60 -1.41
CA THR A 185 20.74 -9.63 -2.88
C THR A 185 19.29 -9.93 -3.27
N VAL A 186 18.54 -10.59 -2.39
CA VAL A 186 17.12 -10.91 -2.56
C VAL A 186 16.24 -10.02 -1.68
N PRO A 187 15.14 -9.47 -2.22
CA PRO A 187 14.15 -8.75 -1.44
C PRO A 187 13.55 -9.62 -0.32
N ASN A 188 13.24 -9.00 0.81
CA ASN A 188 12.44 -9.63 1.84
C ASN A 188 10.96 -9.57 1.45
N MET A 189 10.35 -10.73 1.20
CA MET A 189 8.97 -10.83 0.75
C MET A 189 7.97 -11.16 1.86
N ALA A 190 8.41 -11.22 3.12
CA ALA A 190 7.51 -11.47 4.25
C ALA A 190 6.42 -10.39 4.33
N GLY A 191 5.18 -10.83 4.50
CA GLY A 191 3.99 -9.97 4.44
C GLY A 191 3.39 -9.82 3.03
N ARG A 192 3.96 -10.45 2.00
CA ARG A 192 3.32 -10.54 0.69
C ARG A 192 2.29 -11.66 0.68
N TYR A 193 1.05 -11.34 0.33
CA TYR A 193 -0.02 -12.31 0.15
C TYR A 193 -0.07 -12.75 -1.32
N PRO A 194 0.04 -14.06 -1.63
CA PRO A 194 0.16 -14.54 -3.01
C PRO A 194 -1.15 -14.43 -3.81
N GLY A 195 -2.29 -14.28 -3.14
CA GLY A 195 -3.60 -14.13 -3.78
C GLY A 195 -4.00 -12.69 -4.05
N SER A 196 -5.25 -12.53 -4.51
CA SER A 196 -5.96 -11.25 -4.56
C SER A 196 -6.83 -11.11 -3.32
N ILE A 197 -6.63 -10.05 -2.54
CA ILE A 197 -7.46 -9.79 -1.36
C ILE A 197 -8.90 -9.43 -1.76
N VAL A 198 -9.05 -8.75 -2.91
CA VAL A 198 -10.36 -8.41 -3.50
C VAL A 198 -11.14 -9.70 -3.82
N TRP A 199 -10.51 -10.65 -4.52
CA TRP A 199 -11.13 -11.93 -4.85
C TRP A 199 -11.46 -12.74 -3.59
N SER A 200 -10.52 -12.81 -2.65
CA SER A 200 -10.69 -13.55 -1.40
C SER A 200 -11.89 -13.04 -0.61
N TYR A 201 -12.08 -11.73 -0.55
CA TYR A 201 -13.18 -11.11 0.18
C TYR A 201 -14.52 -11.22 -0.55
N TYR A 202 -14.58 -10.77 -1.82
CA TYR A 202 -15.86 -10.65 -2.53
C TYR A 202 -16.32 -11.96 -3.19
N ALA A 203 -15.41 -12.79 -3.70
CA ALA A 203 -15.77 -14.04 -4.37
C ALA A 203 -15.72 -15.26 -3.44
N ARG A 204 -14.72 -15.33 -2.54
CA ARG A 204 -14.55 -16.49 -1.62
C ARG A 204 -15.13 -16.27 -0.22
N GLY A 205 -15.67 -15.09 0.08
CA GLY A 205 -16.25 -14.78 1.39
C GLY A 205 -15.24 -14.80 2.56
N LYS A 206 -13.93 -14.76 2.30
CA LYS A 206 -12.89 -14.70 3.33
C LYS A 206 -12.84 -13.29 3.93
N ARG A 207 -13.62 -13.07 4.99
CA ARG A 207 -13.78 -11.76 5.67
C ARG A 207 -12.79 -11.48 6.79
N TYR A 208 -12.12 -12.52 7.30
CA TYR A 208 -11.21 -12.47 8.44
C TYR A 208 -9.78 -12.75 8.00
N PHE A 209 -8.80 -12.06 8.57
CA PHE A 209 -7.37 -12.21 8.32
C PHE A 209 -6.90 -13.64 8.60
N ARG A 210 -7.39 -14.26 9.68
CA ARG A 210 -7.10 -15.67 10.00
C ARG A 210 -7.56 -16.68 8.94
N ASN A 211 -8.46 -16.27 8.04
CA ASN A 211 -9.00 -17.13 6.99
C ASN A 211 -8.26 -16.96 5.64
N LEU A 212 -7.30 -16.02 5.54
CA LEU A 212 -6.67 -15.65 4.27
C LEU A 212 -5.68 -16.68 3.75
#